data_AF-A0A1F8LUD0-F1
#
_entry.id   AF-A0A1F8LUD0-F1
#
_cell.length_a   1.000
_cell.length_b   1.000
_cell.length_c   1.000
_cell.angle_alpha   90.00
_cell.angle_beta   90.00
_cell.angle_gamma   90.00
#
_symmetry.space_group_name_H-M   'P 1'
#
loop_
_entity.id
_entity.type
_entity.pdbx_description
1 polymer ?
#
loop_
_entity_poly.entity_id
_entity_poly.type
_entity_poly.pdbx_seq_one_letter_code
_entity_poly.pdbx_strand_id
1 'polypeptide(L)'
;MLQLPMIPDIEVSIVLLVVLSLTSGVISGFVGVGGGFIMTPALIILGFPAEYAVGTGMLWVMGNSIIGTLRHRRLGNVDFKLGSVMIVFMMFGVELGIRALSVAINAGIAEASVLIVTICVLILVGSSIFWESARTKARLDKMIRENNKTDERPGISFLTSALSRVNIPPILSFPRANVRISLWTLLIIGVIAGVLAGFIGVGGGFIIVPSLVYIFGVPSFIAVGTSLFQIIFPAAFGAARYSIEGNVVIFAAFIMILGSSAGIYFGSLLTRYLRDISMRYTLAITILIAVMGSIIKVITITSNSEASWLKFAMTVITFGGLTLVVVLLTGLFIVAIRRKKGRNIPGWTQSLVKD
;
A
#
# COMPACT_ATOMS: atom_id res chain seq x y z
N MET A 1 8.32 -17.12 -22.54
CA MET A 1 7.97 -15.73 -22.17
C MET A 1 6.58 -15.42 -22.73
N LEU A 2 5.88 -14.42 -22.23
CA LEU A 2 4.57 -14.01 -22.75
C LEU A 2 4.77 -12.80 -23.66
N GLN A 3 4.44 -12.95 -24.94
CA GLN A 3 4.28 -11.82 -25.84
C GLN A 3 2.92 -11.18 -25.57
N LEU A 4 2.92 -9.89 -25.22
CA LEU A 4 1.70 -9.15 -25.00
C LEU A 4 1.23 -8.60 -26.36
N PRO A 5 0.07 -9.03 -26.89
CA PRO A 5 -0.39 -8.57 -28.22
C PRO A 5 -0.62 -7.06 -28.29
N MET A 6 -0.72 -6.40 -27.13
CA MET A 6 -0.89 -4.94 -26.99
C MET A 6 0.45 -4.19 -26.88
N ILE A 7 1.56 -4.88 -26.58
CA ILE A 7 2.91 -4.30 -26.52
C ILE A 7 3.90 -5.27 -27.19
N PRO A 8 4.08 -5.17 -28.52
CA PRO A 8 4.73 -6.21 -29.33
C PRO A 8 6.22 -6.44 -29.00
N ASP A 9 6.91 -5.47 -28.36
CA ASP A 9 8.35 -5.54 -28.09
C ASP A 9 8.71 -6.01 -26.66
N ILE A 10 7.72 -6.33 -25.81
CA ILE A 10 7.98 -6.70 -24.41
C ILE A 10 7.64 -8.16 -24.14
N GLU A 11 8.68 -8.93 -23.89
CA GLU A 11 8.56 -10.30 -23.39
C GLU A 11 8.62 -10.32 -21.86
N VAL A 12 7.47 -10.58 -21.22
CA VAL A 12 7.40 -10.65 -19.76
C VAL A 12 7.34 -12.11 -19.32
N SER A 13 8.12 -12.47 -18.31
CA SER A 13 8.01 -13.79 -17.70
C SER A 13 6.72 -13.88 -16.86
N ILE A 14 5.82 -14.78 -17.25
CA ILE A 14 4.59 -15.09 -16.48
C ILE A 14 4.95 -15.47 -15.03
N VAL A 15 6.06 -16.19 -14.84
CA VAL A 15 6.54 -16.60 -13.52
C VAL A 15 6.85 -15.37 -12.66
N LEU A 16 7.50 -14.35 -13.21
CA LEU A 16 7.78 -13.11 -12.47
C LEU A 16 6.50 -12.36 -12.12
N LEU A 17 5.52 -12.28 -13.03
CA LEU A 17 4.21 -11.68 -12.74
C LEU A 17 3.45 -12.42 -11.63
N VAL A 18 3.49 -13.75 -11.65
CA VAL A 18 2.84 -14.58 -10.61
C VAL A 18 3.54 -14.42 -9.27
N VAL A 19 4.88 -14.47 -9.22
CA VAL A 19 5.64 -14.28 -7.97
C VAL A 19 5.43 -12.89 -7.39
N LEU A 20 5.50 -11.85 -8.23
CA LEU A 20 5.26 -10.46 -7.84
C LEU A 20 3.84 -10.27 -7.29
N SER A 21 2.84 -10.79 -7.99
CA SER A 21 1.45 -10.65 -7.56
C SER A 21 1.14 -11.45 -6.31
N LEU A 22 1.69 -12.67 -6.15
CA LEU A 22 1.55 -13.46 -4.93
C LEU A 22 2.17 -12.74 -3.73
N THR A 23 3.42 -12.29 -3.86
CA THR A 23 4.14 -11.60 -2.76
C THR A 23 3.49 -10.26 -2.41
N SER A 24 3.14 -9.46 -3.42
CA SER A 24 2.39 -8.22 -3.24
C SER A 24 0.99 -8.47 -2.66
N GLY A 25 0.35 -9.59 -3.01
CA GLY A 25 -0.92 -10.03 -2.43
C GLY A 25 -0.83 -10.35 -0.95
N VAL A 26 0.23 -11.05 -0.51
CA VAL A 26 0.50 -11.29 0.93
C VAL A 26 0.68 -9.98 1.67
N ILE A 27 1.51 -9.08 1.15
CA ILE A 27 1.78 -7.78 1.78
C ILE A 27 0.51 -6.92 1.80
N SER A 28 -0.23 -6.85 0.70
CA SER A 28 -1.49 -6.10 0.60
C SER A 28 -2.57 -6.68 1.53
N GLY A 29 -2.69 -8.00 1.62
CA GLY A 29 -3.64 -8.66 2.52
C GLY A 29 -3.33 -8.41 4.00
N PHE A 30 -2.04 -8.32 4.36
CA PHE A 30 -1.58 -8.05 5.72
C PHE A 30 -1.66 -6.55 6.09
N VAL A 31 -1.19 -5.66 5.20
CA VAL A 31 -1.04 -4.23 5.48
C VAL A 31 -2.21 -3.38 4.96
N GLY A 32 -3.09 -3.91 4.09
CA GLY A 32 -4.30 -3.22 3.63
C GLY A 32 -4.08 -2.05 2.67
N VAL A 33 -2.93 -2.00 2.02
CA VAL A 33 -2.47 -0.84 1.26
C VAL A 33 -2.97 -0.85 -0.19
N GLY A 34 -3.60 -1.94 -0.64
CA GLY A 34 -4.00 -2.14 -2.04
C GLY A 34 -2.83 -2.57 -2.95
N GLY A 35 -1.59 -2.51 -2.46
CA GLY A 35 -0.36 -3.04 -3.09
C GLY A 35 0.12 -2.35 -4.36
N GLY A 36 -0.62 -1.36 -4.87
CA GLY A 36 -0.31 -0.73 -6.15
C GLY A 36 1.02 0.03 -6.16
N PHE A 37 1.50 0.50 -4.99
CA PHE A 37 2.75 1.24 -4.83
C PHE A 37 3.98 0.37 -5.12
N ILE A 38 3.79 -0.94 -5.08
CA ILE A 38 4.77 -1.95 -5.47
C ILE A 38 4.57 -2.30 -6.94
N MET A 39 3.31 -2.45 -7.35
CA MET A 39 2.96 -3.02 -8.63
C MET A 39 3.33 -2.13 -9.81
N THR A 40 3.00 -0.83 -9.77
CA THR A 40 3.31 0.06 -10.91
C THR A 40 4.83 0.17 -11.13
N PRO A 41 5.67 0.47 -10.12
CA PRO A 41 7.11 0.50 -10.33
C PRO A 41 7.64 -0.85 -10.77
N ALA A 42 7.14 -1.96 -10.23
CA ALA A 42 7.58 -3.29 -10.65
C ALA A 42 7.22 -3.61 -12.10
N LEU A 43 6.06 -3.16 -12.61
CA LEU A 43 5.71 -3.29 -14.03
C LEU A 43 6.63 -2.43 -14.92
N ILE A 44 6.93 -1.20 -14.52
CA ILE A 44 7.90 -0.34 -15.23
C ILE A 44 9.30 -0.94 -15.23
N ILE A 45 9.69 -1.60 -14.13
CA ILE A 45 10.95 -2.35 -14.01
C ILE A 45 10.97 -3.55 -14.97
N LEU A 46 9.83 -4.24 -15.13
CA LEU A 46 9.64 -5.32 -16.10
C LEU A 46 9.55 -4.84 -17.56
N GLY A 47 9.59 -3.52 -17.79
CA GLY A 47 9.65 -2.91 -19.11
C GLY A 47 8.35 -2.29 -19.59
N PHE A 48 7.24 -2.41 -18.85
CA PHE A 48 5.97 -1.80 -19.27
C PHE A 48 6.11 -0.28 -19.35
N PRO A 49 5.62 0.36 -20.43
CA PRO A 49 5.52 1.80 -20.47
C PRO A 49 4.60 2.30 -19.35
N ALA A 50 4.83 3.53 -18.89
CA ALA A 50 4.17 4.07 -17.70
C ALA A 50 2.64 4.02 -17.77
N GLU A 51 2.05 4.37 -18.91
CA GLU A 51 0.59 4.34 -19.14
C GLU A 51 0.00 2.94 -18.96
N TYR A 52 0.61 1.93 -19.58
CA TYR A 52 0.21 0.53 -19.43
C TYR A 52 0.43 0.02 -18.01
N ALA A 53 1.55 0.39 -17.37
CA ALA A 53 1.84 0.00 -16.00
C ALA A 53 0.81 0.57 -15.02
N VAL A 54 0.46 1.85 -15.16
CA VAL A 54 -0.51 2.57 -14.32
C VAL A 54 -1.92 2.02 -14.55
N GLY A 55 -2.35 1.86 -15.80
CA GLY A 55 -3.68 1.33 -16.15
C GLY A 55 -3.87 -0.14 -15.74
N THR A 56 -2.88 -1.00 -16.04
CA THR A 56 -2.88 -2.42 -15.60
C THR A 56 -2.81 -2.51 -14.07
N GLY A 57 -2.03 -1.64 -13.43
CA GLY A 57 -1.95 -1.49 -11.98
C GLY A 57 -3.30 -1.15 -11.36
N MET A 58 -4.04 -0.20 -11.93
CA MET A 58 -5.39 0.18 -11.47
C MET A 58 -6.38 -0.98 -11.51
N LEU A 59 -6.39 -1.72 -12.62
CA LEU A 59 -7.27 -2.89 -12.76
C LEU A 59 -6.92 -3.98 -11.74
N TRP A 60 -5.61 -4.21 -11.53
CA TRP A 60 -5.14 -5.13 -10.51
C TRP A 60 -5.51 -4.67 -9.08
N VAL A 61 -5.29 -3.39 -8.76
CA VAL A 61 -5.63 -2.80 -7.45
C VAL A 61 -7.13 -2.93 -7.18
N MET A 62 -7.99 -2.71 -8.19
CA MET A 62 -9.43 -2.91 -8.09
C MET A 62 -9.76 -4.36 -7.66
N GLY A 63 -9.27 -5.35 -8.42
CA GLY A 63 -9.53 -6.77 -8.13
C GLY A 63 -8.98 -7.20 -6.76
N ASN A 64 -7.73 -6.79 -6.46
CA ASN A 64 -7.05 -7.07 -5.20
C ASN A 64 -7.81 -6.46 -4.01
N SER A 65 -8.35 -5.24 -4.18
CA SER A 65 -9.12 -4.54 -3.14
C SER A 65 -10.47 -5.19 -2.89
N ILE A 66 -11.17 -5.67 -3.92
CA ILE A 66 -12.43 -6.42 -3.75
C ILE A 66 -12.20 -7.65 -2.86
N ILE A 67 -11.19 -8.46 -3.18
CA ILE A 67 -10.86 -9.68 -2.44
C ILE A 67 -10.44 -9.34 -1.01
N GLY A 68 -9.59 -8.33 -0.85
CA GLY A 68 -9.14 -7.82 0.45
C GLY A 68 -10.31 -7.35 1.32
N THR A 69 -11.21 -6.52 0.77
CA THR A 69 -12.39 -6.02 1.48
C THR A 69 -13.31 -7.15 1.91
N LEU A 70 -13.60 -8.12 1.04
CA LEU A 70 -14.45 -9.27 1.41
C LEU A 70 -13.86 -10.03 2.60
N ARG A 71 -12.53 -10.20 2.61
CA ARG A 71 -11.83 -10.91 3.67
C ARG A 71 -11.79 -10.12 4.98
N HIS A 72 -11.48 -8.83 4.94
CA HIS A 72 -11.48 -7.94 6.11
C HIS A 72 -12.89 -7.64 6.64
N ARG A 73 -13.92 -7.65 5.77
CA ARG A 73 -15.33 -7.54 6.18
C ARG A 73 -15.73 -8.70 7.08
N ARG A 74 -15.29 -9.93 6.75
CA ARG A 74 -15.51 -11.12 7.62
C ARG A 74 -14.81 -11.01 8.98
N LEU A 75 -13.82 -10.12 9.11
CA LEU A 75 -13.12 -9.85 10.37
C LEU A 75 -13.74 -8.69 11.16
N GLY A 76 -14.77 -8.02 10.64
CA GLY A 76 -15.37 -6.84 11.28
C GLY A 76 -14.56 -5.55 11.12
N ASN A 77 -13.53 -5.56 10.27
CA ASN A 77 -12.54 -4.47 10.12
C ASN A 77 -12.94 -3.36 9.13
N VAL A 78 -14.19 -3.33 8.65
CA VAL A 78 -14.60 -2.40 7.58
C VAL A 78 -15.66 -1.42 8.09
N ASP A 79 -15.33 -0.12 8.04
CA ASP A 79 -16.26 0.99 8.24
C ASP A 79 -16.74 1.51 6.87
N PHE A 80 -17.90 1.03 6.43
CA PHE A 80 -18.47 1.40 5.13
C PHE A 80 -18.84 2.88 5.03
N LYS A 81 -19.23 3.51 6.15
CA LYS A 81 -19.62 4.93 6.17
C LYS A 81 -18.41 5.83 5.96
N LEU A 82 -17.30 5.52 6.63
CA LEU A 82 -16.04 6.23 6.45
C LEU A 82 -15.54 6.08 5.00
N GLY A 83 -15.52 4.85 4.49
CA GLY A 83 -15.06 4.60 3.13
C GLY A 83 -15.94 5.26 2.06
N SER A 84 -17.27 5.26 2.21
CA SER A 84 -18.17 5.83 1.21
C SER A 84 -17.99 7.34 1.02
N VAL A 85 -17.70 8.05 2.12
CA VAL A 85 -17.47 9.50 2.07
C VAL A 85 -16.19 9.83 1.30
N MET A 86 -15.14 9.02 1.44
CA MET A 86 -13.86 9.26 0.78
C MET A 86 -13.90 8.94 -0.72
N ILE A 87 -14.74 8.02 -1.17
CA ILE A 87 -14.84 7.60 -2.59
C ILE A 87 -15.06 8.80 -3.52
N VAL A 88 -16.00 9.68 -3.19
CA VAL A 88 -16.38 10.82 -4.04
C VAL A 88 -15.18 11.73 -4.31
N PHE A 89 -14.44 12.07 -3.25
CA PHE A 89 -13.28 12.95 -3.35
C PHE A 89 -12.09 12.27 -4.02
N MET A 90 -11.92 10.97 -3.79
CA MET A 90 -10.88 10.18 -4.46
C MET A 90 -11.13 10.09 -5.97
N MET A 91 -12.36 9.90 -6.43
CA MET A 91 -12.65 9.84 -7.87
C MET A 91 -12.30 11.16 -8.57
N PHE A 92 -12.64 12.30 -7.95
CA PHE A 92 -12.23 13.60 -8.47
C PHE A 92 -10.70 13.73 -8.54
N GLY A 93 -9.99 13.31 -7.49
CA GLY A 93 -8.53 13.26 -7.50
C GLY A 93 -7.97 12.35 -8.59
N VAL A 94 -8.55 11.16 -8.80
CA VAL A 94 -8.09 10.21 -9.83
C VAL A 94 -8.14 10.83 -11.22
N GLU A 95 -9.22 11.53 -11.56
CA GLU A 95 -9.32 12.24 -12.84
C GLU A 95 -8.21 13.28 -13.02
N LEU A 96 -7.91 14.08 -11.98
CA LEU A 96 -6.80 15.03 -12.01
C LEU A 96 -5.44 14.34 -12.15
N GLY A 97 -5.24 13.20 -11.48
CA GLY A 97 -4.03 12.39 -11.58
C GLY A 97 -3.80 11.82 -12.97
N ILE A 98 -4.85 11.31 -13.60
CA ILE A 98 -4.80 10.79 -14.99
C ILE A 98 -4.43 11.89 -15.96
N ARG A 99 -5.05 13.08 -15.83
CA ARG A 99 -4.72 14.24 -16.66
C ARG A 99 -3.26 14.68 -16.48
N ALA A 100 -2.78 14.70 -15.24
CA ALA A 100 -1.38 15.00 -14.97
C ALA A 100 -0.43 13.97 -15.60
N LEU A 101 -0.79 12.68 -15.60
CA LEU A 101 0.00 11.65 -16.28
C LEU A 101 -0.04 11.83 -17.80
N SER A 102 -1.20 12.13 -18.38
CA SER A 102 -1.34 12.43 -19.81
C SER A 102 -0.44 13.57 -20.26
N VAL A 103 -0.29 14.63 -19.45
CA VAL A 103 0.67 15.70 -19.73
C VAL A 103 2.11 15.18 -19.74
N ALA A 104 2.49 14.30 -18.80
CA ALA A 104 3.82 13.71 -18.76
C ALA A 104 4.08 12.73 -19.92
N ILE A 105 3.04 12.03 -20.40
CA ILE A 105 3.09 11.17 -21.60
C ILE A 105 3.37 12.02 -22.83
N ASN A 106 2.62 13.09 -23.04
CA ASN A 106 2.82 14.01 -24.17
C ASN A 106 4.19 14.69 -24.15
N ALA A 107 4.78 14.87 -22.97
CA ALA A 107 6.13 15.40 -22.79
C ALA A 107 7.23 14.33 -22.92
N GLY A 108 6.90 13.05 -23.10
CA GLY A 108 7.87 11.95 -23.23
C GLY A 108 8.62 11.59 -21.94
N ILE A 109 8.14 12.05 -20.78
CA ILE A 109 8.81 11.89 -19.48
C ILE A 109 7.98 11.05 -18.49
N ALA A 110 6.98 10.31 -18.97
CA ALA A 110 6.02 9.61 -18.12
C ALA A 110 6.66 8.58 -17.18
N GLU A 111 7.57 7.73 -17.67
CA GLU A 111 8.24 6.71 -16.85
C GLU A 111 9.03 7.31 -15.70
N ALA A 112 9.90 8.27 -16.00
CA ALA A 112 10.70 8.97 -15.00
C ALA A 112 9.79 9.71 -14.01
N SER A 113 8.75 10.39 -14.50
CA SER A 113 7.82 11.16 -13.68
C SER A 113 7.06 10.28 -12.69
N VAL A 114 6.51 9.15 -13.15
CA VAL A 114 5.81 8.18 -12.28
C VAL A 114 6.74 7.63 -11.21
N LEU A 115 7.96 7.23 -11.57
CA LEU A 115 8.92 6.69 -10.62
C LEU A 115 9.39 7.74 -9.61
N ILE A 116 9.72 8.96 -10.05
CA ILE A 116 10.15 10.05 -9.18
C ILE A 116 9.03 10.42 -8.19
N VAL A 117 7.80 10.61 -8.67
CA VAL A 117 6.66 10.89 -7.79
C VAL A 117 6.44 9.73 -6.82
N THR A 118 6.56 8.47 -7.27
CA THR A 118 6.51 7.31 -6.38
C THR A 118 7.58 7.39 -5.29
N ILE A 119 8.83 7.62 -5.65
CA ILE A 119 9.96 7.71 -4.71
C ILE A 119 9.70 8.83 -3.69
N CYS A 120 9.34 10.03 -4.15
CA CYS A 120 9.09 11.18 -3.29
C CYS A 120 7.97 10.89 -2.28
N VAL A 121 6.84 10.34 -2.73
CA VAL A 121 5.71 10.03 -1.84
C VAL A 121 6.07 8.88 -0.89
N LEU A 122 6.76 7.85 -1.38
CA LEU A 122 7.18 6.73 -0.54
C LEU A 122 8.20 7.14 0.53
N ILE A 123 9.13 8.04 0.21
CA ILE A 123 10.05 8.61 1.21
C ILE A 123 9.28 9.46 2.22
N LEU A 124 8.34 10.29 1.77
CA LEU A 124 7.51 11.12 2.65
C LEU A 124 6.70 10.26 3.63
N VAL A 125 5.97 9.27 3.11
CA VAL A 125 5.17 8.34 3.92
C VAL A 125 6.07 7.47 4.80
N GLY A 126 7.13 6.89 4.26
CA GLY A 126 8.07 6.05 5.00
C GLY A 126 8.73 6.80 6.16
N SER A 127 9.15 8.03 5.93
CA SER A 127 9.74 8.92 6.95
C SER A 127 8.72 9.25 8.05
N SER A 128 7.47 9.54 7.67
CA SER A 128 6.40 9.81 8.65
C SER A 128 6.16 8.61 9.57
N ILE A 129 6.11 7.39 9.01
CA ILE A 129 5.91 6.15 9.74
C ILE A 129 7.09 5.83 10.66
N PHE A 130 8.31 6.00 10.16
CA PHE A 130 9.53 5.73 10.92
C PHE A 130 9.64 6.69 12.11
N TRP A 131 9.40 7.97 11.87
CA TRP A 131 9.41 9.02 12.89
C TRP A 131 8.39 8.77 14.00
N GLU A 132 7.15 8.38 13.63
CA GLU A 132 6.12 8.05 14.61
C GLU A 132 6.37 6.73 15.34
N SER A 133 6.91 5.72 14.66
CA SER A 133 7.28 4.44 15.27
C SER A 133 8.40 4.61 16.30
N ALA A 134 9.42 5.41 15.99
CA ALA A 134 10.50 5.74 16.92
C ALA A 134 9.99 6.51 18.15
N ARG A 135 9.12 7.51 17.95
CA ARG A 135 8.51 8.27 19.05
C ARG A 135 7.61 7.42 19.95
N THR A 136 6.82 6.53 19.35
CA THR A 136 5.91 5.65 20.10
C THR A 136 6.70 4.70 21.00
N LYS A 137 7.79 4.11 20.45
CA LYS A 137 8.70 3.26 21.23
C LYS A 137 9.39 4.03 22.36
N ALA A 138 9.94 5.21 22.08
CA ALA A 138 10.60 6.03 23.09
C ALA A 138 9.68 6.48 24.23
N ARG A 139 8.40 6.80 23.93
CA ARG A 139 7.38 7.11 24.95
C ARG A 139 7.03 5.90 25.80
N LEU A 140 6.85 4.74 25.16
CA LEU A 140 6.55 3.49 25.85
C LEU A 140 7.71 3.08 26.78
N ASP A 141 8.95 3.18 26.30
CA ASP A 141 10.15 2.90 27.09
C ASP A 141 10.28 3.87 28.28
N LYS A 142 9.86 5.12 28.13
CA LYS A 142 9.82 6.11 29.23
C LYS A 142 8.72 5.78 30.26
N MET A 143 7.52 5.42 29.82
CA MET A 143 6.42 5.01 30.71
C MET A 143 6.75 3.73 31.50
N ILE A 144 7.41 2.75 30.85
CA ILE A 144 7.88 1.52 31.51
C ILE A 144 8.97 1.85 32.56
N ARG A 145 9.86 2.81 32.26
CA ARG A 145 10.89 3.26 33.21
C ARG A 145 10.33 4.04 34.41
N GLU A 146 9.26 4.80 34.22
CA GLU A 146 8.67 5.65 35.26
C GLU A 146 7.66 4.91 36.16
N ASN A 147 7.42 3.61 35.95
CA ASN A 147 6.50 2.75 36.71
C ASN A 147 5.07 3.32 36.90
N ASN A 148 4.68 4.28 36.07
CA ASN A 148 3.31 4.76 35.98
C ASN A 148 2.52 3.77 35.10
N LYS A 149 1.96 2.75 35.73
CA LYS A 149 0.88 1.94 35.15
C LYS A 149 -0.38 2.80 35.08
N THR A 150 -0.45 3.73 34.14
CA THR A 150 -1.73 4.25 33.68
C THR A 150 -2.20 3.38 32.52
N ASP A 151 -3.39 2.80 32.67
CA ASP A 151 -4.14 1.99 31.70
C ASP A 151 -4.56 2.78 30.44
N GLU A 152 -3.67 3.58 29.88
CA GLU A 152 -3.91 4.26 28.62
C GLU A 152 -3.39 3.38 27.47
N ARG A 153 -4.34 2.79 26.76
CA ARG A 153 -4.09 2.11 25.47
C ARG A 153 -3.19 3.04 24.65
N PRO A 154 -2.01 2.59 24.16
CA PRO A 154 -1.11 3.41 23.37
C PRO A 154 -1.73 3.66 22.00
N GLY A 155 -2.64 4.63 21.96
CA GLY A 155 -3.30 5.15 20.79
C GLY A 155 -3.42 6.65 20.98
N ILE A 156 -3.41 7.38 19.87
CA ILE A 156 -3.51 8.84 19.74
C ILE A 156 -2.13 9.48 19.49
N SER A 157 -1.86 9.67 18.20
CA SER A 157 -0.72 10.44 17.67
C SER A 157 -0.84 11.92 18.04
N PHE A 158 0.29 12.63 18.01
CA PHE A 158 0.34 14.09 18.16
C PHE A 158 -0.53 14.83 17.12
N LEU A 159 -0.65 14.27 15.91
CA LEU A 159 -1.48 14.82 14.84
C LEU A 159 -2.98 14.66 15.12
N THR A 160 -3.37 13.62 15.85
CA THR A 160 -4.75 13.41 16.30
C THR A 160 -5.16 14.51 17.28
N SER A 161 -4.28 14.94 18.20
CA SER A 161 -4.53 16.07 19.09
C SER A 161 -4.51 17.43 18.38
N ALA A 162 -3.69 17.58 17.34
CA ALA A 162 -3.62 18.82 16.54
C ALA A 162 -4.86 19.00 15.64
N LEU A 163 -5.34 17.94 14.98
CA LEU A 163 -6.55 18.01 14.15
C LEU A 163 -7.85 17.90 14.94
N SER A 164 -7.85 17.32 16.15
CA SER A 164 -9.01 17.44 17.05
C SER A 164 -9.32 18.89 17.45
N ARG A 165 -8.38 19.82 17.25
CA ARG A 165 -8.61 21.26 17.39
C ARG A 165 -9.21 21.90 16.13
N VAL A 166 -9.10 21.27 14.97
CA VAL A 166 -9.67 21.76 13.71
C VAL A 166 -11.13 21.32 13.62
N ASN A 167 -11.97 21.97 14.42
CA ASN A 167 -13.39 21.67 14.54
C ASN A 167 -14.20 22.43 13.47
N ILE A 168 -13.90 22.18 12.18
CA ILE A 168 -14.62 22.84 11.08
C ILE A 168 -15.85 21.98 10.72
N PRO A 169 -17.08 22.48 10.93
CA PRO A 169 -18.30 21.77 10.55
C PRO A 169 -18.37 21.58 9.00
N PRO A 170 -18.93 20.48 8.49
CA PRO A 170 -19.67 19.40 9.18
C PRO A 170 -18.77 18.27 9.71
N ILE A 171 -19.07 17.82 10.94
CA ILE A 171 -18.37 16.74 11.64
C ILE A 171 -19.14 15.44 11.47
N LEU A 172 -18.47 14.40 10.99
CA LEU A 172 -19.05 13.07 10.85
C LEU A 172 -18.56 12.16 11.97
N SER A 173 -19.50 11.49 12.63
CA SER A 173 -19.21 10.43 13.60
C SER A 173 -19.20 9.07 12.90
N PHE A 174 -18.14 8.29 13.18
CA PHE A 174 -17.93 6.95 12.66
C PHE A 174 -17.94 5.94 13.82
N PRO A 175 -19.06 5.23 14.07
CA PRO A 175 -19.24 4.42 15.27
C PRO A 175 -18.29 3.21 15.34
N ARG A 176 -17.91 2.62 14.20
CA ARG A 176 -16.98 1.48 14.19
C ARG A 176 -15.54 1.92 14.39
N ALA A 177 -15.15 3.01 13.74
CA ALA A 177 -13.83 3.60 13.92
C ALA A 177 -13.67 4.36 15.26
N ASN A 178 -14.78 4.64 15.96
CA ASN A 178 -14.87 5.42 17.21
C ASN A 178 -14.18 6.80 17.13
N VAL A 179 -14.37 7.49 16.01
CA VAL A 179 -13.73 8.79 15.74
C VAL A 179 -14.74 9.81 15.20
N ARG A 180 -14.46 11.10 15.47
CA ARG A 180 -15.17 12.25 14.89
C ARG A 180 -14.21 12.99 13.98
N ILE A 181 -14.55 13.10 12.70
CA ILE A 181 -13.66 13.68 11.68
C ILE A 181 -14.41 14.78 10.93
N SER A 182 -13.71 15.88 10.63
CA SER A 182 -14.23 16.94 9.75
C SER A 182 -14.25 16.48 8.29
N LEU A 183 -15.35 16.79 7.59
CA LEU A 183 -15.50 16.43 6.18
C LEU A 183 -14.39 17.04 5.30
N TRP A 184 -13.95 18.26 5.60
CA TRP A 184 -12.92 18.98 4.85
C TRP A 184 -11.55 18.30 4.88
N THR A 185 -11.15 17.73 6.02
CA THR A 185 -9.87 17.01 6.09
C THR A 185 -9.96 15.69 5.31
N LEU A 186 -11.10 14.98 5.38
CA LEU A 186 -11.32 13.79 4.55
C LEU A 186 -11.30 14.13 3.05
N LEU A 187 -11.84 15.28 2.67
CA LEU A 187 -11.83 15.78 1.30
C LEU A 187 -10.40 16.00 0.81
N ILE A 188 -9.59 16.77 1.54
CA ILE A 188 -8.21 17.10 1.13
C ILE A 188 -7.38 15.82 0.98
N ILE A 189 -7.44 14.93 1.99
CA ILE A 189 -6.68 13.67 1.95
C ILE A 189 -7.20 12.76 0.84
N GLY A 190 -8.52 12.70 0.64
CA GLY A 190 -9.15 11.94 -0.44
C GLY A 190 -8.73 12.41 -1.82
N VAL A 191 -8.73 13.73 -2.07
CA VAL A 191 -8.28 14.30 -3.35
C VAL A 191 -6.79 14.03 -3.56
N ILE A 192 -5.92 14.30 -2.57
CA ILE A 192 -4.48 14.03 -2.69
C ILE A 192 -4.22 12.54 -2.98
N ALA A 193 -4.85 11.65 -2.22
CA ALA A 193 -4.72 10.22 -2.43
C ALA A 193 -5.28 9.79 -3.79
N GLY A 194 -6.35 10.43 -4.26
CA GLY A 194 -6.92 10.23 -5.60
C GLY A 194 -5.97 10.68 -6.70
N VAL A 195 -5.37 11.87 -6.61
CA VAL A 195 -4.38 12.37 -7.58
C VAL A 195 -3.21 11.42 -7.70
N LEU A 196 -2.66 11.00 -6.56
CA LEU A 196 -1.54 10.07 -6.51
C LEU A 196 -1.94 8.66 -6.96
N ALA A 197 -3.18 8.25 -6.71
CA ALA A 197 -3.73 7.04 -7.30
C ALA A 197 -3.75 7.17 -8.83
N GLY A 198 -4.45 8.16 -9.39
CA GLY A 198 -4.59 8.35 -10.84
C GLY A 198 -3.26 8.48 -11.58
N PHE A 199 -2.29 9.18 -10.99
CA PHE A 199 -0.97 9.41 -11.59
C PHE A 199 -0.04 8.19 -11.51
N ILE A 200 -0.02 7.49 -10.36
CA ILE A 200 0.93 6.40 -10.11
C ILE A 200 0.29 5.01 -10.31
N GLY A 201 -1.02 4.88 -10.39
CA GLY A 201 -1.70 3.58 -10.53
C GLY A 201 -1.84 2.80 -9.22
N VAL A 202 -1.67 3.46 -8.08
CA VAL A 202 -1.43 2.81 -6.79
C VAL A 202 -2.71 2.57 -5.96
N GLY A 203 -3.82 3.21 -6.33
CA GLY A 203 -5.05 3.23 -5.55
C GLY A 203 -5.00 4.08 -4.28
N GLY A 204 -3.90 4.76 -3.96
CA GLY A 204 -3.82 5.73 -2.86
C GLY A 204 -3.84 5.14 -1.42
N GLY A 205 -4.01 3.83 -1.26
CA GLY A 205 -4.11 3.17 0.04
C GLY A 205 -2.90 3.36 0.96
N PHE A 206 -1.71 3.54 0.40
CA PHE A 206 -0.46 3.74 1.13
C PHE A 206 -0.35 5.09 1.81
N ILE A 207 -1.16 6.06 1.40
CA ILE A 207 -1.29 7.37 2.06
C ILE A 207 -2.46 7.32 3.02
N ILE A 208 -3.55 6.68 2.61
CA ILE A 208 -4.79 6.63 3.38
C ILE A 208 -4.60 5.82 4.66
N VAL A 209 -3.98 4.63 4.61
CA VAL A 209 -3.80 3.80 5.81
C VAL A 209 -3.02 4.58 6.89
N PRO A 210 -1.84 5.16 6.62
CA PRO A 210 -1.16 6.04 7.56
C PRO A 210 -2.01 7.25 7.98
N SER A 211 -2.73 7.89 7.06
CA SER A 211 -3.58 9.03 7.40
C SER A 211 -4.70 8.64 8.38
N LEU A 212 -5.40 7.54 8.14
CA LEU A 212 -6.43 7.01 9.03
C LEU A 212 -5.86 6.67 10.41
N VAL A 213 -4.70 6.03 10.47
CA VAL A 213 -4.09 5.61 11.73
C VAL A 213 -3.50 6.78 12.52
N TYR A 214 -2.77 7.68 11.86
CA TYR A 214 -1.96 8.68 12.52
C TYR A 214 -2.60 10.05 12.59
N ILE A 215 -3.31 10.47 11.54
CA ILE A 215 -4.04 11.74 11.55
C ILE A 215 -5.34 11.56 12.33
N PHE A 216 -6.10 10.51 12.02
CA PHE A 216 -7.44 10.35 12.57
C PHE A 216 -7.54 9.40 13.78
N GLY A 217 -6.49 8.66 14.11
CA GLY A 217 -6.49 7.75 15.26
C GLY A 217 -7.36 6.50 15.08
N VAL A 218 -7.71 6.17 13.83
CA VAL A 218 -8.48 4.96 13.52
C VAL A 218 -7.62 3.73 13.85
N PRO A 219 -8.16 2.72 14.54
CA PRO A 219 -7.42 1.48 14.80
C PRO A 219 -6.88 0.87 13.51
N SER A 220 -5.61 0.44 13.49
CA SER A 220 -4.92 -0.02 12.27
C SER A 220 -5.71 -1.07 11.50
N PHE A 221 -6.25 -2.08 12.19
CA PHE A 221 -7.09 -3.11 11.56
C PHE A 221 -8.32 -2.53 10.84
N ILE A 222 -8.99 -1.53 11.42
CA ILE A 222 -10.17 -0.87 10.80
C ILE A 222 -9.74 0.02 9.63
N ALA A 223 -8.61 0.73 9.77
CA ALA A 223 -8.05 1.55 8.70
C ALA A 223 -7.71 0.71 7.46
N VAL A 224 -7.08 -0.46 7.66
CA VAL A 224 -6.72 -1.46 6.63
C VAL A 224 -7.95 -1.99 5.89
N GLY A 225 -9.01 -2.37 6.61
CA GLY A 225 -10.22 -2.87 5.97
C GLY A 225 -11.00 -1.78 5.22
N THR A 226 -11.06 -0.58 5.81
CA THR A 226 -11.76 0.57 5.24
C THR A 226 -11.06 1.13 4.01
N SER A 227 -9.72 1.19 4.02
CA SER A 227 -8.91 1.61 2.86
C SER A 227 -9.13 0.67 1.69
N LEU A 228 -9.11 -0.65 1.90
CA LEU A 228 -9.38 -1.60 0.81
C LEU A 228 -10.76 -1.37 0.20
N PHE A 229 -11.79 -1.15 1.01
CA PHE A 229 -13.16 -0.93 0.51
C PHE A 229 -13.25 0.33 -0.37
N GLN A 230 -12.77 1.46 0.13
CA GLN A 230 -12.90 2.72 -0.59
C GLN A 230 -12.06 2.77 -1.86
N ILE A 231 -10.97 1.99 -1.97
CA ILE A 231 -10.08 1.98 -3.16
C ILE A 231 -10.76 1.30 -4.35
N ILE A 232 -11.72 0.40 -4.12
CA ILE A 232 -12.40 -0.35 -5.19
C ILE A 232 -12.95 0.60 -6.25
N PHE A 233 -13.67 1.64 -5.87
CA PHE A 233 -14.37 2.51 -6.81
C PHE A 233 -13.44 3.48 -7.56
N PRO A 234 -12.51 4.21 -6.91
CA PRO A 234 -11.53 5.04 -7.61
C PRO A 234 -10.60 4.21 -8.50
N ALA A 235 -10.21 2.99 -8.09
CA ALA A 235 -9.40 2.10 -8.92
C ALA A 235 -10.19 1.56 -10.12
N ALA A 236 -11.47 1.22 -9.94
CA ALA A 236 -12.35 0.85 -11.04
C ALA A 236 -12.54 2.00 -12.03
N PHE A 237 -12.78 3.21 -11.52
CA PHE A 237 -12.90 4.42 -12.33
C PHE A 237 -11.60 4.69 -13.11
N GLY A 238 -10.45 4.65 -12.45
CA GLY A 238 -9.15 4.81 -13.10
C GLY A 238 -8.87 3.74 -14.15
N ALA A 239 -9.11 2.47 -13.82
CA ALA A 239 -8.97 1.35 -14.76
C ALA A 239 -9.87 1.51 -15.99
N ALA A 240 -11.12 1.94 -15.80
CA ALA A 240 -12.04 2.21 -16.90
C ALA A 240 -11.53 3.35 -17.79
N ARG A 241 -11.04 4.45 -17.21
CA ARG A 241 -10.46 5.59 -17.94
C ARG A 241 -9.25 5.16 -18.78
N TYR A 242 -8.28 4.47 -18.18
CA TYR A 242 -7.13 3.95 -18.93
C TYR A 242 -7.53 2.90 -19.98
N SER A 243 -8.56 2.10 -19.71
CA SER A 243 -9.03 1.10 -20.67
C SER A 243 -9.70 1.74 -21.89
N ILE A 244 -10.36 2.88 -21.73
CA ILE A 244 -10.92 3.66 -22.86
C ILE A 244 -9.80 4.16 -23.78
N GLU A 245 -8.64 4.50 -23.21
CA GLU A 245 -7.45 4.92 -23.95
C GLU A 245 -6.63 3.74 -24.50
N GLY A 246 -7.02 2.49 -24.23
CA GLY A 246 -6.27 1.30 -24.65
C GLY A 246 -5.05 0.97 -23.78
N ASN A 247 -4.82 1.70 -22.69
CA ASN A 247 -3.62 1.64 -21.85
C ASN A 247 -3.72 0.58 -20.73
N VAL A 248 -4.39 -0.55 -20.98
CA VAL A 248 -4.60 -1.60 -19.97
C VAL A 248 -4.35 -2.99 -20.54
N VAL A 249 -3.36 -3.68 -20.00
CA VAL A 249 -3.08 -5.07 -20.35
C VAL A 249 -3.95 -6.00 -19.48
N ILE A 250 -5.20 -6.18 -19.89
CA ILE A 250 -6.23 -6.93 -19.14
C ILE A 250 -5.74 -8.34 -18.76
N PHE A 251 -5.05 -9.03 -19.68
CA PHE A 251 -4.55 -10.38 -19.44
C PHE A 251 -3.49 -10.44 -18.32
N ALA A 252 -2.55 -9.48 -18.30
CA ALA A 252 -1.57 -9.37 -17.23
C ALA A 252 -2.25 -9.05 -15.90
N ALA A 253 -3.18 -8.09 -15.88
CA ALA A 253 -3.96 -7.77 -14.68
C ALA A 253 -4.72 -8.99 -14.14
N PHE A 254 -5.31 -9.81 -15.01
CA PHE A 254 -6.03 -11.02 -14.61
C PHE A 254 -5.12 -12.06 -13.95
N ILE A 255 -3.96 -12.36 -14.57
CA ILE A 255 -2.94 -13.24 -13.97
C ILE A 255 -2.50 -12.71 -12.61
N MET A 256 -2.26 -11.39 -12.52
CA MET A 256 -1.84 -10.75 -11.28
C MET A 256 -2.94 -10.80 -10.21
N ILE A 257 -4.22 -10.68 -10.57
CA ILE A 257 -5.34 -10.81 -9.61
C ILE A 257 -5.40 -12.25 -9.10
N LEU A 258 -5.27 -13.25 -9.97
CA LEU A 258 -5.27 -14.65 -9.57
C LEU A 258 -4.09 -14.98 -8.63
N GLY A 259 -2.89 -14.51 -8.96
CA GLY A 259 -1.71 -14.67 -8.10
C GLY A 259 -1.85 -13.97 -6.75
N SER A 260 -2.37 -12.74 -6.75
CA SER A 260 -2.55 -11.98 -5.51
C SER A 260 -3.69 -12.49 -4.64
N SER A 261 -4.71 -13.16 -5.21
CA SER A 261 -5.82 -13.77 -4.47
C SER A 261 -5.34 -14.75 -3.40
N ALA A 262 -4.43 -15.66 -3.79
CA ALA A 262 -3.81 -16.61 -2.86
C ALA A 262 -2.97 -15.90 -1.80
N GLY A 263 -2.22 -14.87 -2.22
CA GLY A 263 -1.43 -14.03 -1.33
C GLY A 263 -2.30 -13.33 -0.28
N ILE A 264 -3.39 -12.68 -0.67
CA ILE A 264 -4.31 -11.98 0.24
C ILE A 264 -4.90 -12.94 1.26
N TYR A 265 -5.27 -14.15 0.84
CA TYR A 265 -5.81 -15.15 1.76
C TYR A 265 -4.83 -15.43 2.90
N PHE A 266 -3.56 -15.64 2.57
CA PHE A 266 -2.49 -15.84 3.56
C PHE A 266 -2.22 -14.56 4.36
N GLY A 267 -2.02 -13.43 3.70
CA GLY A 267 -1.72 -12.13 4.33
C GLY A 267 -2.77 -11.67 5.33
N SER A 268 -4.06 -11.81 4.97
CA SER A 268 -5.16 -11.49 5.86
C SER A 268 -5.23 -12.41 7.09
N LEU A 269 -4.81 -13.67 6.97
CA LEU A 269 -4.77 -14.60 8.09
C LEU A 269 -3.73 -14.16 9.13
N LEU A 270 -2.59 -13.65 8.67
CA LEU A 270 -1.51 -13.14 9.54
C LEU A 270 -1.99 -12.04 10.49
N THR A 271 -2.98 -11.24 10.09
CA THR A 271 -3.56 -10.16 10.93
C THR A 271 -4.19 -10.67 12.23
N ARG A 272 -4.60 -11.95 12.27
CA ARG A 272 -5.14 -12.59 13.47
C ARG A 272 -4.06 -12.99 14.48
N TYR A 273 -2.82 -13.20 14.03
CA TYR A 273 -1.73 -13.73 14.85
C TYR A 273 -0.66 -12.68 15.17
N LEU A 274 -0.53 -11.64 14.34
CA LEU A 274 0.47 -10.60 14.50
C LEU A 274 -0.16 -9.32 15.08
N ARG A 275 0.65 -8.57 15.83
CA ARG A 275 0.26 -7.28 16.44
C ARG A 275 0.41 -6.14 15.43
N ASP A 276 -0.21 -4.98 15.72
CA ASP A 276 -0.19 -3.78 14.87
C ASP A 276 1.23 -3.30 14.52
N ILE A 277 2.18 -3.49 15.43
CA ILE A 277 3.58 -3.11 15.24
C ILE A 277 4.20 -3.85 14.04
N SER A 278 3.82 -5.13 13.83
CA SER A 278 4.33 -5.95 12.72
C SER A 278 3.84 -5.43 11.38
N MET A 279 2.60 -4.94 11.30
CA MET A 279 2.08 -4.30 10.08
C MET A 279 2.89 -3.06 9.70
N ARG A 280 3.26 -2.24 10.69
CA ARG A 280 4.04 -1.02 10.47
C ARG A 280 5.46 -1.33 9.96
N TYR A 281 6.13 -2.33 10.56
CA TYR A 281 7.45 -2.75 10.09
C TYR A 281 7.41 -3.36 8.68
N THR A 282 6.42 -4.22 8.40
CA THR A 282 6.25 -4.78 7.04
C THR A 282 6.02 -3.67 6.02
N LEU A 283 5.18 -2.69 6.33
CA LEU A 283 4.95 -1.52 5.48
C LEU A 283 6.27 -0.77 5.22
N ALA A 284 7.02 -0.43 6.28
CA ALA A 284 8.26 0.32 6.18
C ALA A 284 9.34 -0.40 5.36
N ILE A 285 9.56 -1.70 5.59
CA ILE A 285 10.55 -2.49 4.83
C ILE A 285 10.14 -2.58 3.36
N THR A 286 8.85 -2.77 3.08
CA THR A 286 8.35 -2.84 1.70
C THR A 286 8.52 -1.50 0.97
N ILE A 287 8.27 -0.37 1.65
CA ILE A 287 8.54 0.97 1.12
C ILE A 287 10.01 1.12 0.76
N LEU A 288 10.93 0.73 1.64
CA LEU A 288 12.37 0.84 1.40
C LEU A 288 12.78 0.06 0.15
N ILE A 289 12.29 -1.17 0.00
CA ILE A 289 12.58 -2.02 -1.16
C ILE A 289 12.03 -1.39 -2.45
N ALA A 290 10.80 -0.88 -2.42
CA ALA A 290 10.18 -0.22 -3.57
C ALA A 290 10.94 1.04 -3.99
N VAL A 291 11.38 1.86 -3.02
CA VAL A 291 12.20 3.06 -3.27
C VAL A 291 13.54 2.68 -3.90
N MET A 292 14.25 1.70 -3.33
CA MET A 292 15.56 1.27 -3.85
C MET A 292 15.47 0.78 -5.29
N GLY A 293 14.48 -0.08 -5.61
CA GLY A 293 14.27 -0.55 -6.99
C GLY A 293 13.92 0.58 -7.95
N SER A 294 13.07 1.52 -7.51
CA SER A 294 12.66 2.67 -8.32
C SER A 294 13.82 3.63 -8.60
N ILE A 295 14.68 3.90 -7.60
CA ILE A 295 15.88 4.74 -7.77
C ILE A 295 16.81 4.15 -8.82
N ILE A 296 17.07 2.84 -8.76
CA ILE A 296 17.95 2.18 -9.75
C ILE A 296 17.34 2.29 -11.15
N LYS A 297 16.03 2.11 -11.31
CA LYS A 297 15.35 2.29 -12.61
C LYS A 297 15.49 3.73 -13.11
N VAL A 298 15.30 4.73 -12.25
CA VAL A 298 15.49 6.15 -12.62
C VAL A 298 16.93 6.43 -13.06
N ILE A 299 17.93 5.92 -12.33
CA ILE A 299 19.34 6.04 -12.73
C ILE A 299 19.58 5.41 -14.10
N THR A 300 18.99 4.23 -14.35
CA THR A 300 19.12 3.52 -15.63
C THR A 300 18.54 4.35 -16.79
N ILE A 301 17.38 4.98 -16.59
CA ILE A 301 16.75 5.88 -17.57
C ILE A 301 17.63 7.12 -17.82
N THR A 302 18.10 7.79 -16.77
CA THR A 302 18.88 9.03 -16.89
C THR A 302 20.28 8.81 -17.48
N SER A 303 20.93 7.70 -17.13
CA SER A 303 22.27 7.38 -17.64
C SER A 303 22.27 6.76 -19.03
N ASN A 304 21.08 6.55 -19.63
CA ASN A 304 20.87 5.83 -20.89
C ASN A 304 21.69 4.53 -20.98
N SER A 305 21.85 3.86 -19.82
CA SER A 305 22.76 2.74 -19.67
C SER A 305 21.98 1.44 -19.83
N GLU A 306 22.26 0.69 -20.88
CA GLU A 306 21.67 -0.64 -21.06
C GLU A 306 22.43 -1.75 -20.32
N ALA A 307 23.16 -1.40 -19.26
CA ALA A 307 24.01 -2.35 -18.58
C ALA A 307 23.19 -3.50 -17.97
N SER A 308 23.45 -4.74 -18.40
CA SER A 308 22.72 -5.94 -17.97
C SER A 308 22.75 -6.14 -16.45
N TRP A 309 23.82 -5.71 -15.77
CA TRP A 309 23.96 -5.80 -14.32
C TRP A 309 23.00 -4.87 -13.57
N LEU A 310 22.66 -3.69 -14.12
CA LEU A 310 21.66 -2.78 -13.53
C LEU A 310 20.26 -3.40 -13.60
N LYS A 311 19.90 -3.96 -14.77
CA LYS A 311 18.64 -4.69 -14.99
C LYS A 311 18.52 -5.90 -14.06
N PHE A 312 19.61 -6.63 -13.86
CA PHE A 312 19.65 -7.72 -12.89
C PHE A 312 19.50 -7.22 -11.44
N ALA A 313 20.26 -6.20 -11.05
CA ALA A 313 20.25 -5.66 -9.68
C ALA A 313 18.87 -5.15 -9.27
N MET A 314 18.21 -4.34 -10.10
CA MET A 314 16.85 -3.84 -9.82
C MET A 314 15.82 -4.98 -9.71
N THR A 315 15.92 -6.00 -10.56
CA THR A 315 15.03 -7.16 -10.51
C THR A 315 15.26 -7.96 -9.23
N VAL A 316 16.51 -8.21 -8.84
CA VAL A 316 16.83 -8.92 -7.60
C VAL A 316 16.38 -8.13 -6.37
N ILE A 317 16.62 -6.82 -6.34
CA ILE A 317 16.23 -5.97 -5.21
C ILE A 317 14.70 -5.93 -5.06
N THR A 318 13.96 -5.69 -6.14
CA THR A 318 12.50 -5.61 -6.06
C THR A 318 11.88 -6.97 -5.79
N PHE A 319 12.16 -7.99 -6.59
CA PHE A 319 11.49 -9.29 -6.47
C PHE A 319 12.05 -10.12 -5.31
N GLY A 320 13.37 -10.13 -5.13
CA GLY A 320 14.03 -10.79 -4.01
C GLY A 320 13.68 -10.13 -2.67
N GLY A 321 13.64 -8.79 -2.63
CA GLY A 321 13.20 -8.05 -1.46
C GLY A 321 11.76 -8.35 -1.06
N LEU A 322 10.82 -8.34 -2.01
CA LEU A 322 9.42 -8.69 -1.72
C LEU A 322 9.27 -10.14 -1.23
N THR A 323 10.02 -11.06 -1.83
CA THR A 323 10.05 -12.46 -1.39
C THR A 323 10.60 -12.58 0.03
N LEU A 324 11.67 -11.86 0.35
CA LEU A 324 12.24 -11.81 1.70
C LEU A 324 11.21 -11.32 2.73
N VAL A 325 10.43 -10.28 2.41
CA VAL A 325 9.36 -9.78 3.29
C VAL A 325 8.32 -10.87 3.58
N VAL A 326 7.91 -11.63 2.57
CA VAL A 326 6.96 -12.74 2.75
C VAL A 326 7.56 -13.88 3.59
N VAL A 327 8.84 -14.18 3.41
CA VAL A 327 9.55 -15.17 4.25
C VAL A 327 9.59 -14.70 5.71
N LEU A 328 9.90 -13.43 5.96
CA LEU A 328 9.89 -12.85 7.31
C LEU A 328 8.50 -12.94 7.96
N LEU A 329 7.45 -12.59 7.22
CA LEU A 329 6.06 -12.72 7.69
C LEU A 329 5.69 -14.17 8.02
N THR A 330 6.10 -15.12 7.19
CA THR A 330 5.86 -16.54 7.39
C THR A 330 6.64 -17.05 8.61
N GLY A 331 7.87 -16.58 8.82
CA GLY A 331 8.66 -16.87 10.02
C GLY A 331 7.97 -16.37 11.30
N LEU A 332 7.48 -15.14 11.31
CA LEU A 332 6.72 -14.58 12.42
C LEU A 332 5.43 -15.37 12.70
N PHE A 333 4.76 -15.84 11.66
CA PHE A 333 3.59 -16.70 11.80
C PHE A 333 3.90 -18.05 12.46
N ILE A 334 5.00 -18.70 12.07
CA ILE A 334 5.45 -19.95 12.69
C ILE A 334 5.78 -19.73 14.17
N VAL A 335 6.44 -18.62 14.50
CA VAL A 335 6.73 -18.23 15.89
C VAL A 335 5.43 -18.00 16.67
N ALA A 336 4.43 -17.35 16.06
CA ALA A 336 3.11 -17.16 16.67
C ALA A 336 2.40 -18.47 16.99
N ILE A 337 2.44 -19.44 16.07
CA ILE A 337 1.88 -20.77 16.32
C ILE A 337 2.64 -21.49 17.44
N ARG A 338 3.97 -21.38 17.49
CA ARG A 338 4.78 -21.98 18.55
C ARG A 338 4.44 -21.41 19.93
N ARG A 339 4.25 -20.09 20.02
CA ARG A 339 3.80 -19.41 21.26
C ARG A 339 2.46 -19.96 21.73
N LYS A 340 1.48 -20.07 20.82
CA LYS A 340 0.15 -20.60 21.13
C LYS A 340 0.16 -22.07 21.58
N LYS A 341 1.19 -22.83 21.18
CA LYS A 341 1.44 -24.22 21.64
C LYS A 341 2.28 -24.29 22.93
N GLY A 342 2.52 -23.17 23.62
CA GLY A 342 3.26 -23.12 24.88
C GLY A 342 4.77 -23.31 24.75
N ARG A 343 5.34 -23.18 23.55
CA ARG A 343 6.80 -23.31 23.34
C ARG A 343 7.50 -21.97 23.51
N ASN A 344 8.74 -22.00 23.99
CA ASN A 344 9.59 -20.81 24.11
C ASN A 344 9.79 -20.13 22.74
N ILE A 345 9.65 -18.80 22.74
CA ILE A 345 9.85 -17.93 21.58
C ILE A 345 11.00 -16.96 21.83
N PRO A 346 11.76 -16.56 20.79
CA PRO A 346 12.84 -15.58 20.93
C PRO A 346 12.32 -14.25 21.50
N GLY A 347 13.02 -13.67 22.47
CA GLY A 347 12.56 -12.47 23.19
C GLY A 347 12.20 -11.27 22.29
N TRP A 348 12.92 -11.07 21.19
CA TRP A 348 12.66 -9.99 20.23
C TRP A 348 11.33 -10.15 19.46
N THR A 349 10.74 -11.35 19.42
CA THR A 349 9.46 -11.62 18.72
C THR A 349 8.22 -11.44 19.59
N GLN A 350 8.37 -11.35 20.91
CA GLN A 350 7.25 -11.29 21.85
C GLN A 350 6.34 -10.07 21.64
N SER A 351 6.93 -8.95 21.21
CA SER A 351 6.22 -7.70 20.91
C SER A 351 5.50 -7.72 19.56
N LEU A 352 5.86 -8.64 18.67
CA LEU A 352 5.35 -8.72 17.28
C LEU A 352 4.15 -9.68 17.14
N VAL A 353 3.97 -10.57 18.11
CA VAL A 353 3.06 -11.71 18.08
C VAL A 353 1.96 -11.54 19.14
N LYS A 354 0.70 -11.82 18.78
CA LYS A 354 -0.44 -11.81 19.72
C LYS A 354 -0.33 -13.00 20.69
N ASP A 355 -0.92 -12.81 21.87
CA ASP A 355 -0.99 -13.86 22.90
C ASP A 355 -1.95 -15.00 22.50
#